data_AF-A0A4Y9UJ57-F1
#
_entry.id   AF-A0A4Y9UJ57-F1
#
_cell.length_a   1.000
_cell.length_b   1.000
_cell.length_c   1.000
_cell.angle_alpha   90.00
_cell.angle_beta   90.00
_cell.angle_gamma   90.00
#
_symmetry.space_group_name_H-M   'P 1'
#
loop_
_entity.id
_entity.type
_entity.pdbx_description
1 polymer ?
#
loop_
_entity_poly.entity_id
_entity_poly.type
_entity_poly.pdbx_seq_one_letter_code
_entity_poly.pdbx_strand_id
1 'polypeptide(L)'
;MSLAVDSGPAVRPRSAGRLSAGDIAAIVADLKDWSRPKITWNAVVMRVQGLIGRRFSRQSLEAQPAIYRAYAEAKRRLRMGLPPARRKPLAERIEALQVENKGLRQENEVLLEMFVTWLLNAESFGLRAEQLDEALPAAALPSDTRERELRRREEKKAKVRAIADRRRARRNGG
;
A
#
# COMPACT_ATOMS: atom_id res chain seq x y z
N MET A 1 1.25 47.12 49.67
CA MET A 1 1.99 46.55 48.53
C MET A 1 1.20 45.37 47.97
N SER A 2 0.31 45.63 47.02
CA SER A 2 -0.53 44.60 46.39
C SER A 2 0.23 44.04 45.18
N LEU A 3 0.54 42.74 45.21
CA LEU A 3 1.21 42.06 44.10
C LEU A 3 0.15 41.63 43.08
N ALA A 4 0.22 42.24 41.90
CA ALA A 4 -0.60 41.92 40.76
C ALA A 4 -0.30 40.49 40.28
N VAL A 5 -1.33 39.65 40.25
CA VAL A 5 -1.33 38.37 39.54
C VAL A 5 -1.37 38.69 38.04
N ASP A 6 -0.21 38.56 37.40
CA ASP A 6 -0.08 38.61 35.95
C ASP A 6 -0.81 37.41 35.34
N SER A 7 -2.08 37.64 34.98
CA SER A 7 -2.87 36.69 34.20
C SER A 7 -2.52 36.90 32.74
N GLY A 8 -1.54 36.13 32.25
CA GLY A 8 -1.19 36.06 30.84
C GLY A 8 -2.42 35.84 29.95
N PRO A 9 -2.40 36.31 28.69
CA PRO A 9 -3.60 36.42 27.87
C PRO A 9 -4.25 35.06 27.66
N ALA A 10 -5.45 34.90 28.22
CA ALA A 10 -6.32 33.77 27.97
C ALA A 10 -6.59 33.67 26.46
N VAL A 11 -5.99 32.65 25.83
CA VAL A 11 -6.21 32.31 24.42
C VAL A 11 -7.67 31.93 24.25
N ARG A 12 -8.49 32.89 23.81
CA ARG A 12 -9.90 32.63 23.49
C ARG A 12 -9.95 31.65 22.31
N PRO A 13 -10.79 30.60 22.34
CA PRO A 13 -10.99 29.76 21.17
C PRO A 13 -11.57 30.64 20.06
N ARG A 14 -10.78 30.86 18.99
CA ARG A 14 -11.23 31.56 17.78
C ARG A 14 -12.49 30.87 17.27
N SER A 15 -13.58 31.63 17.15
CA SER A 15 -14.88 31.16 16.66
C SER A 15 -14.70 30.33 15.37
N ALA A 16 -15.57 29.34 15.19
CA ALA A 16 -15.58 28.41 14.06
C ALA A 16 -15.84 29.15 12.74
N GLY A 17 -14.84 29.87 12.25
CA GLY A 17 -14.86 30.57 10.98
C GLY A 17 -14.89 29.57 9.83
N ARG A 18 -15.45 30.01 8.69
CA ARG A 18 -15.49 29.25 7.44
C ARG A 18 -14.10 28.68 7.11
N LEU A 19 -14.08 27.49 6.51
CA LEU A 19 -12.87 26.88 5.96
C LEU A 19 -12.23 27.86 4.96
N SER A 20 -11.01 28.31 5.24
CA SER A 20 -10.26 29.11 4.27
C SER A 20 -9.75 28.23 3.12
N ALA A 21 -9.39 28.84 2.00
CA ALA A 21 -8.79 28.10 0.88
C ALA A 21 -7.50 27.35 1.30
N GLY A 22 -6.69 27.95 2.18
CA GLY A 22 -5.51 27.32 2.75
C GLY A 22 -5.83 26.12 3.64
N ASP A 23 -6.87 26.23 4.49
CA ASP A 23 -7.36 25.11 5.30
C ASP A 23 -7.82 23.96 4.42
N ILE A 24 -8.56 24.25 3.34
CA ILE A 24 -9.05 23.24 2.40
C ILE A 24 -7.88 22.52 1.73
N ALA A 25 -6.88 23.26 1.24
CA ALA A 25 -5.69 22.68 0.61
C ALA A 25 -4.92 21.77 1.58
N ALA A 26 -4.70 22.21 2.82
CA ALA A 26 -4.02 21.41 3.85
C ALA A 26 -4.78 20.13 4.19
N ILE A 27 -6.11 20.20 4.34
CA ILE A 27 -6.96 19.03 4.60
C ILE A 27 -6.92 18.06 3.42
N VAL A 28 -7.00 18.56 2.18
CA VAL A 28 -6.91 17.71 0.99
C VAL A 28 -5.56 17.02 0.90
N ALA A 29 -4.45 17.70 1.20
CA ALA A 29 -3.12 17.10 1.22
C ALA A 29 -3.01 16.00 2.30
N ASP A 30 -3.47 16.24 3.53
CA ASP A 30 -3.46 15.24 4.60
C ASP A 30 -4.35 14.03 4.28
N LEU A 31 -5.50 14.23 3.62
CA LEU A 31 -6.35 13.15 3.11
C LEU A 31 -5.69 12.37 1.96
N LYS A 32 -4.90 13.05 1.11
CA LYS A 32 -4.08 12.38 0.10
C LYS A 32 -3.01 11.51 0.76
N ASP A 33 -2.40 11.94 1.85
CA ASP A 33 -1.36 11.17 2.55
C ASP A 33 -1.88 10.34 3.72
N TRP A 34 -3.14 9.93 3.68
CA TRP A 34 -3.81 9.25 4.79
C TRP A 34 -3.19 7.90 5.12
N SER A 35 -2.36 7.84 6.16
CA SER A 35 -1.57 6.67 6.55
C SER A 35 -2.30 5.63 7.42
N ARG A 36 -3.49 5.97 7.96
CA ARG A 36 -4.20 5.09 8.89
C ARG A 36 -4.97 3.99 8.16
N PRO A 37 -5.06 2.77 8.73
CA PRO A 37 -5.70 1.62 8.09
C PRO A 37 -7.22 1.78 7.89
N LYS A 38 -7.84 2.72 8.61
CA LYS A 38 -9.27 3.04 8.50
C LYS A 38 -9.45 4.54 8.35
N ILE A 39 -10.34 4.93 7.44
CA ILE A 39 -10.78 6.32 7.28
C ILE A 39 -12.26 6.43 7.64
N THR A 40 -12.58 7.29 8.60
CA THR A 40 -13.95 7.64 9.00
C THR A 40 -14.03 9.14 9.15
N TRP A 41 -15.22 9.73 8.98
CA TRP A 41 -15.40 11.17 9.17
C TRP A 41 -15.00 11.64 10.56
N ASN A 42 -15.23 10.84 11.61
CA ASN A 42 -14.78 11.16 12.96
C ASN A 42 -13.23 11.20 13.05
N ALA A 43 -12.55 10.26 12.40
CA ALA A 43 -11.09 10.27 12.35
C ALA A 43 -10.54 11.48 11.58
N VAL A 44 -11.24 11.90 10.51
CA VAL A 44 -10.89 13.11 9.76
C VAL A 44 -11.08 14.35 10.62
N VAL A 45 -12.23 14.53 11.28
CA VAL A 45 -12.49 15.67 12.18
C VAL A 45 -11.41 15.79 13.26
N MET A 46 -11.06 14.67 13.91
CA MET A 46 -9.99 14.63 14.91
C MET A 46 -8.62 15.02 14.33
N ARG A 47 -8.30 14.53 13.13
CA ARG A 47 -7.04 14.83 12.45
C ARG A 47 -6.95 16.29 12.01
N VAL A 48 -8.03 16.83 11.44
CA VAL A 48 -8.13 18.24 11.04
C VAL A 48 -8.00 19.16 12.26
N GLN A 49 -8.60 18.78 13.40
CA GLN A 49 -8.43 19.53 14.65
C GLN A 49 -6.96 19.58 15.09
N GLY A 50 -6.21 18.49 14.98
CA GLY A 50 -4.77 18.47 15.26
C GLY A 50 -3.93 19.23 14.24
N LEU A 51 -4.35 19.27 12.97
CA LEU A 51 -3.61 19.93 11.88
C LEU A 51 -3.77 21.46 11.90
N ILE A 52 -4.99 21.94 12.11
CA ILE A 52 -5.37 23.37 11.98
C ILE A 52 -5.54 24.04 13.36
N GLY A 53 -5.57 23.26 14.43
CA GLY A 53 -5.83 23.76 15.80
C GLY A 53 -7.28 24.19 16.02
N ARG A 54 -8.18 23.94 15.04
CA ARG A 54 -9.61 24.29 15.09
C ARG A 54 -10.47 23.08 14.77
N ARG A 55 -11.56 22.91 15.53
CA ARG A 55 -12.49 21.82 15.31
C ARG A 55 -13.59 22.23 14.33
N PHE A 56 -13.66 21.56 13.20
CA PHE A 56 -14.75 21.71 12.24
C PHE A 56 -15.78 20.60 12.41
N SER A 57 -17.04 20.90 12.09
CA SER A 57 -18.08 19.87 12.04
C SER A 57 -17.86 18.96 10.84
N ARG A 58 -18.29 17.70 10.94
CA ARG A 58 -18.32 16.78 9.78
C ARG A 58 -19.07 17.40 8.61
N GLN A 59 -20.25 17.99 8.86
CA GLN A 59 -21.10 18.57 7.83
C GLN A 59 -20.36 19.68 7.07
N SER A 60 -19.59 20.52 7.76
CA SER A 60 -18.79 21.58 7.13
C SER A 60 -17.67 21.04 6.25
N LEU A 61 -17.02 19.94 6.65
CA LEU A 61 -15.98 19.28 5.86
C LEU A 61 -16.55 18.51 4.66
N GLU A 62 -17.67 17.84 4.86
CA GLU A 62 -18.37 17.03 3.84
C GLU A 62 -19.03 17.91 2.78
N ALA A 63 -19.55 19.09 3.16
CA ALA A 63 -20.12 20.06 2.24
C ALA A 63 -19.10 20.63 1.24
N GLN A 64 -17.80 20.57 1.55
CA GLN A 64 -16.77 21.10 0.65
C GLN A 64 -16.36 20.07 -0.42
N PRO A 65 -16.62 20.31 -1.72
CA PRO A 65 -16.42 19.28 -2.75
C PRO A 65 -14.99 18.75 -2.85
N ALA A 66 -13.99 19.61 -2.64
CA ALA A 66 -12.58 19.22 -2.68
C ALA A 66 -12.22 18.22 -1.56
N ILE A 67 -12.71 18.48 -0.34
CA ILE A 67 -12.47 17.61 0.82
C ILE A 67 -13.23 16.30 0.64
N TYR A 68 -14.49 16.37 0.17
CA TYR A 68 -15.29 15.18 -0.11
C TYR A 68 -14.62 14.26 -1.14
N ARG A 69 -14.14 14.81 -2.26
CA ARG A 69 -13.44 14.04 -3.30
C ARG A 69 -12.17 13.38 -2.75
N ALA A 70 -11.36 14.13 -2.00
CA ALA A 70 -10.15 13.61 -1.38
C ALA A 70 -10.46 12.48 -0.37
N TYR A 71 -11.52 12.62 0.42
CA TYR A 71 -11.99 11.58 1.34
C TYR A 71 -12.43 10.32 0.59
N ALA A 72 -13.24 10.46 -0.46
CA ALA A 72 -13.71 9.35 -1.27
C ALA A 72 -12.54 8.59 -1.93
N GLU A 73 -11.54 9.31 -2.43
CA GLU A 73 -10.35 8.73 -3.01
C GLU A 73 -9.46 8.03 -1.97
N ALA A 74 -9.27 8.60 -0.79
CA ALA A 74 -8.58 7.94 0.32
C ALA A 74 -9.30 6.65 0.75
N LYS A 75 -10.63 6.68 0.83
CA LYS A 75 -11.46 5.50 1.12
C LYS A 75 -11.35 4.44 0.03
N ARG A 76 -11.32 4.83 -1.25
CA ARG A 76 -11.11 3.91 -2.38
C ARG A 76 -9.73 3.26 -2.31
N ARG A 77 -8.66 4.03 -2.05
CA ARG A 77 -7.28 3.52 -1.94
C ARG A 77 -7.15 2.47 -0.83
N LEU A 78 -7.75 2.73 0.33
CA LEU A 78 -7.78 1.76 1.44
C LEU A 78 -8.57 0.49 1.09
N ARG A 79 -9.67 0.59 0.34
CA ARG A 79 -10.44 -0.58 -0.13
C ARG A 79 -9.66 -1.45 -1.12
N MET A 80 -8.89 -0.83 -2.00
CA MET A 80 -8.07 -1.54 -2.99
C MET A 80 -6.81 -2.17 -2.39
N GLY A 81 -6.62 -2.09 -1.06
CA GLY A 81 -5.42 -2.59 -0.40
C GLY A 81 -4.15 -1.86 -0.82
N LEU A 82 -4.27 -0.68 -1.45
CA LEU A 82 -3.13 0.16 -1.81
C LEU A 82 -2.61 0.79 -0.51
N PRO A 83 -1.44 0.38 0.00
CA PRO A 83 -0.95 0.89 1.27
C PRO A 83 -0.63 2.39 1.12
N PRO A 84 -0.97 3.22 2.10
CA PRO A 84 -0.63 4.63 2.07
C PRO A 84 0.87 4.84 2.32
N ALA A 85 1.52 5.53 1.38
CA ALA A 85 2.81 6.22 1.50
C ALA A 85 3.87 5.59 2.44
N ARG A 86 4.51 4.52 1.97
CA ARG A 86 5.96 4.34 2.07
C ARG A 86 6.49 3.86 0.74
N ARG A 87 6.32 4.67 -0.30
CA ARG A 87 7.19 4.55 -1.47
C ARG A 87 8.44 5.33 -1.10
N LYS A 88 9.62 4.73 -1.23
CA LYS A 88 10.86 5.50 -1.44
C LYS A 88 10.57 6.62 -2.45
N PRO A 89 11.19 7.81 -2.36
CA PRO A 89 11.08 8.85 -3.38
C PRO A 89 11.01 8.23 -4.77
N LEU A 90 10.09 8.71 -5.64
CA LEU A 90 9.86 8.07 -6.95
C LEU A 90 11.17 7.79 -7.71
N ALA A 91 12.16 8.67 -7.57
CA ALA A 91 13.53 8.50 -8.04
C ALA A 91 14.22 7.23 -7.50
N GLU A 92 14.29 7.04 -6.18
CA GLU A 92 14.89 5.84 -5.56
C GLU A 92 14.17 4.54 -5.96
N ARG A 93 12.85 4.60 -6.23
CA ARG A 93 12.11 3.43 -6.72
C ARG A 93 12.41 3.16 -8.19
N ILE A 94 12.52 4.20 -9.01
CA ILE A 94 12.91 4.08 -10.42
C ILE A 94 14.33 3.52 -10.49
N GLU A 95 15.26 4.03 -9.68
CA GLU A 95 16.64 3.56 -9.60
C GLU A 95 16.71 2.09 -9.17
N ALA A 96 16.02 1.70 -8.10
CA ALA A 96 15.98 0.31 -7.66
C ALA A 96 15.40 -0.63 -8.74
N LEU A 97 14.32 -0.21 -9.41
CA LEU A 97 13.73 -0.97 -10.51
C LEU A 97 14.64 -1.02 -11.75
N GLN A 98 15.41 0.03 -12.02
CA GLN A 98 16.38 0.05 -13.12
C GLN A 98 17.55 -0.89 -12.84
N VAL A 99 18.05 -0.92 -11.60
CA VAL A 99 19.09 -1.86 -11.16
C VAL A 99 18.59 -3.29 -11.26
N GLU A 100 17.39 -3.57 -10.73
CA GLU A 100 16.76 -4.90 -10.83
C GLU A 100 16.54 -5.31 -12.28
N ASN A 101 16.01 -4.42 -13.11
CA ASN A 101 15.79 -4.72 -14.53
C ASN A 101 17.10 -4.98 -15.28
N LYS A 102 18.16 -4.22 -14.95
CA LYS A 102 19.50 -4.45 -15.51
C LYS A 102 20.04 -5.82 -15.09
N GLY A 103 19.93 -6.18 -13.81
CA GLY A 103 20.33 -7.50 -13.32
C GLY A 103 19.56 -8.64 -14.00
N LEU A 104 18.24 -8.53 -14.07
CA LEU A 104 17.39 -9.50 -14.75
C LEU A 104 17.71 -9.65 -16.25
N ARG A 105 18.05 -8.54 -16.93
CA ARG A 105 18.48 -8.60 -18.34
C ARG A 105 19.81 -9.33 -18.51
N GLN A 106 20.76 -9.10 -17.61
CA GLN A 106 22.05 -9.81 -17.62
C GLN A 106 21.86 -11.31 -17.34
N GLU A 107 21.03 -11.67 -16.35
CA GLU A 107 20.68 -13.07 -16.10
C GLU A 107 19.99 -13.70 -17.31
N ASN A 108 19.09 -12.97 -17.98
CA ASN A 108 18.43 -13.44 -19.19
C ASN A 108 19.41 -13.69 -20.33
N GLU A 109 20.36 -12.79 -20.54
CA GLU A 109 21.41 -12.94 -21.56
C GLU A 109 22.26 -14.19 -21.32
N VAL A 110 22.69 -14.42 -20.08
CA VAL A 110 23.41 -15.65 -19.69
C VAL A 110 22.55 -16.91 -19.90
N LEU A 111 21.26 -16.86 -19.56
CA LEU A 111 20.35 -17.98 -19.81
C LEU A 111 20.17 -18.25 -21.31
N LEU A 112 20.11 -17.21 -22.14
CA LEU A 112 20.04 -17.35 -23.59
C LEU A 112 21.32 -17.96 -24.17
N GLU A 113 22.49 -17.54 -23.72
CA GLU A 113 23.78 -18.14 -24.12
C GLU A 113 23.84 -19.63 -23.76
N MET A 114 23.38 -19.97 -22.55
CA MET A 114 23.29 -21.36 -22.11
C MET A 114 22.30 -22.17 -22.96
N PHE A 115 21.16 -21.58 -23.30
CA PHE A 115 20.15 -22.21 -24.17
C PHE A 115 20.72 -22.49 -25.58
N VAL A 116 21.43 -21.52 -26.18
CA VAL A 116 22.10 -21.71 -27.48
C VAL A 116 23.16 -22.81 -27.40
N THR A 117 23.97 -22.82 -26.34
CA THR A 117 24.99 -23.86 -26.13
C THR A 117 24.35 -25.25 -26.05
N TRP A 118 23.25 -25.38 -25.32
CA TRP A 118 22.51 -26.63 -25.23
C TRP A 118 21.90 -27.07 -26.56
N LEU A 119 21.36 -26.15 -27.36
CA LEU A 119 20.85 -26.45 -28.69
C LEU A 119 21.95 -26.98 -29.61
N LEU A 120 23.11 -26.32 -29.66
CA LEU A 120 24.24 -26.74 -30.50
C LEU A 120 24.79 -28.11 -30.08
N ASN A 121 24.86 -28.35 -28.77
CA ASN A 121 25.26 -29.66 -28.25
C ASN A 121 24.22 -30.72 -28.59
N ALA A 122 22.93 -30.42 -28.42
CA ALA A 122 21.85 -31.35 -28.75
C ALA A 122 21.86 -31.76 -30.22
N GLU A 123 22.06 -30.80 -31.13
CA GLU A 123 22.26 -31.07 -32.56
C GLU A 123 23.47 -31.99 -32.79
N SER A 124 24.59 -31.71 -32.13
CA SER A 124 25.82 -32.52 -32.22
C SER A 124 25.63 -33.96 -31.73
N PHE A 125 24.73 -34.17 -30.77
CA PHE A 125 24.36 -35.50 -30.24
C PHE A 125 23.14 -36.12 -30.94
N GLY A 126 22.63 -35.52 -32.02
CA GLY A 126 21.52 -36.05 -32.81
C GLY A 126 20.15 -35.99 -32.13
N LEU A 127 20.00 -35.13 -31.11
CA LEU A 127 18.71 -34.85 -30.49
C LEU A 127 17.89 -33.92 -31.40
N ARG A 128 16.62 -34.25 -31.60
CA ARG A 128 15.70 -33.44 -32.42
C ARG A 128 15.02 -32.38 -31.56
N ALA A 129 14.66 -31.25 -32.16
CA ALA A 129 14.01 -30.13 -31.48
C ALA A 129 12.72 -30.57 -30.76
N GLU A 130 11.94 -31.48 -31.35
CA GLU A 130 10.69 -31.97 -30.75
C GLU A 130 10.92 -32.72 -29.43
N GLN A 131 12.10 -33.34 -29.25
CA GLN A 131 12.47 -34.04 -28.01
C GLN A 131 12.90 -33.06 -26.91
N LEU A 132 13.37 -31.87 -27.28
CA LEU A 132 13.74 -30.81 -26.33
C LEU A 132 12.51 -30.01 -25.88
N ASP A 133 11.52 -29.88 -26.77
CA ASP A 133 10.24 -29.21 -26.50
C ASP A 133 9.23 -30.11 -25.76
N GLU A 134 9.55 -31.40 -25.56
CA GLU A 134 8.71 -32.30 -24.78
C GLU A 134 8.50 -31.74 -23.37
N ALA A 135 7.23 -31.64 -22.99
CA ALA A 135 6.86 -31.13 -21.68
C ALA A 135 7.52 -31.98 -20.59
N LEU A 136 8.36 -31.33 -19.78
CA LEU A 136 8.94 -31.98 -18.62
C LEU A 136 7.82 -32.51 -17.71
N PRO A 137 8.00 -33.68 -17.08
CA PRO A 137 7.03 -34.19 -16.12
C PRO A 137 6.76 -33.11 -15.07
N ALA A 138 5.49 -32.85 -14.74
CA ALA A 138 5.07 -31.73 -13.90
C ALA A 138 5.67 -31.69 -12.47
N ALA A 139 6.50 -32.67 -12.09
CA ALA A 139 7.25 -32.69 -10.84
C ALA A 139 8.73 -32.29 -10.99
N ALA A 140 9.22 -32.05 -12.21
CA ALA A 140 10.65 -31.89 -12.50
C ALA A 140 11.16 -30.45 -12.45
N LEU A 141 10.31 -29.43 -12.64
CA LEU A 141 10.75 -28.04 -12.64
C LEU A 141 10.86 -27.46 -11.22
N PRO A 142 12.04 -26.96 -10.78
CA PRO A 142 12.21 -26.33 -9.47
C PRO A 142 11.39 -25.04 -9.27
N SER A 143 10.99 -24.37 -10.36
CA SER A 143 10.10 -23.20 -10.28
C SER A 143 8.68 -23.60 -9.86
N ASP A 144 8.17 -24.70 -10.43
CA ASP A 144 6.84 -25.23 -10.12
C ASP A 144 6.72 -25.67 -8.66
N THR A 145 7.77 -26.25 -8.10
CA THR A 145 7.80 -26.63 -6.68
C THR A 145 7.75 -25.40 -5.78
N ARG A 146 8.51 -24.34 -6.10
CA ARG A 146 8.49 -23.07 -5.38
C ARG A 146 7.12 -22.39 -5.44
N GLU A 147 6.49 -22.34 -6.61
CA GLU A 147 5.15 -21.77 -6.76
C GLU A 147 4.07 -22.57 -6.02
N ARG A 148 4.13 -23.91 -6.08
CA ARG A 148 3.22 -24.79 -5.32
C ARG A 148 3.39 -24.61 -3.82
N GLU A 149 4.62 -24.46 -3.34
CA GLU A 149 4.88 -24.19 -1.93
C GLU A 149 4.33 -22.84 -1.47
N LEU A 150 4.47 -21.80 -2.31
CA LEU A 150 3.90 -20.48 -2.03
C LEU A 150 2.38 -20.55 -1.93
N ARG A 151 1.71 -21.18 -2.91
CA ARG A 151 0.25 -21.40 -2.88
C ARG A 151 -0.16 -22.16 -1.62
N ARG A 152 0.55 -23.23 -1.27
CA ARG A 152 0.30 -24.02 -0.04
C ARG A 152 0.45 -23.17 1.23
N ARG A 153 1.45 -22.28 1.29
CA ARG A 153 1.66 -21.35 2.42
C ARG A 153 0.54 -20.32 2.51
N GLU A 154 0.10 -19.78 1.37
CA GLU A 154 -1.01 -18.82 1.29
C GLU A 154 -2.33 -19.46 1.73
N GLU A 155 -2.63 -20.67 1.25
CA GLU A 155 -3.81 -21.45 1.66
C GLU A 155 -3.81 -21.76 3.15
N LYS A 156 -2.66 -22.19 3.71
CA LYS A 156 -2.51 -22.41 5.16
C LYS A 156 -2.78 -21.12 5.93
N LYS A 157 -2.21 -19.99 5.49
CA LYS A 157 -2.40 -18.67 6.10
C LYS A 157 -3.85 -18.22 6.03
N ALA A 158 -4.53 -18.46 4.90
CA ALA A 158 -5.95 -18.16 4.72
C ALA A 158 -6.84 -19.00 5.64
N LYS A 159 -6.56 -20.30 5.78
CA LYS A 159 -7.26 -21.19 6.73
C LYS A 159 -7.10 -20.72 8.18
N VAL A 160 -5.88 -20.39 8.59
CA VAL A 160 -5.61 -19.88 9.95
C VAL A 160 -6.35 -18.57 10.20
N ARG A 161 -6.34 -17.65 9.21
CA ARG A 161 -7.08 -16.39 9.29
C ARG A 161 -8.59 -16.61 9.42
N ALA A 162 -9.17 -17.50 8.61
CA ALA A 162 -10.58 -17.85 8.68
C ALA A 162 -10.98 -18.46 10.04
N ILE A 163 -10.12 -19.27 10.64
CA ILE A 163 -10.32 -19.83 11.99
C ILE A 163 -10.30 -18.71 13.05
N ALA A 164 -9.34 -17.78 12.96
CA ALA A 164 -9.25 -16.65 13.87
C ALA A 164 -10.47 -15.73 13.76
N ASP A 165 -10.96 -15.48 12.53
CA ASP A 165 -12.15 -14.66 12.27
C ASP A 165 -13.42 -15.34 12.81
N ARG A 166 -13.57 -16.66 12.64
CA ARG A 166 -14.67 -17.44 13.26
C ARG A 166 -14.64 -17.40 14.79
N ARG A 167 -13.45 -17.48 15.40
CA ARG A 167 -13.29 -17.37 16.87
C ARG A 167 -13.63 -15.96 17.38
N ARG A 168 -13.26 -14.90 16.63
CA ARG A 168 -13.65 -13.53 16.95
C ARG A 168 -15.16 -13.30 16.84
N ALA A 169 -15.80 -13.83 15.79
CA ALA A 169 -17.24 -13.71 15.60
C ALA A 169 -18.04 -14.36 16.75
N ARG A 170 -17.59 -15.52 17.24
CA ARG A 170 -18.20 -16.20 18.41
C ARG A 170 -18.05 -15.43 19.72
N ARG A 171 -16.98 -14.66 19.89
CA ARG A 171 -16.70 -13.91 21.12
C ARG A 171 -17.47 -12.58 21.21
N ASN A 172 -17.91 -12.03 20.08
CA ASN A 172 -18.65 -10.75 20.02
C ASN A 172 -20.18 -10.94 19.91
N GLY A 173 -20.67 -12.18 19.91
CA GLY A 173 -22.09 -12.52 19.70
C GLY A 173 -22.79 -13.17 20.89
N GLY A 174 -22.22 -13.07 22.09
CA GLY A 174 -22.83 -13.45 23.37
C GLY A 174 -22.66 -12.33 24.37
#